data_AF-A0A948BX66-F1
#
_entry.id   AF-A0A948BX66-F1
#
_cell.length_a   1.000
_cell.length_b   1.000
_cell.length_c   1.000
_cell.angle_alpha   90.00
_cell.angle_beta   90.00
_cell.angle_gamma   90.00
#
_symmetry.space_group_name_H-M   'P 1'
#
loop_
_entity.id
_entity.type
_entity.pdbx_description
1 polymer ?
#
loop_
_entity_poly.entity_id
_entity_poly.type
_entity_poly.pdbx_seq_one_letter_code
_entity_poly.pdbx_strand_id
1 'polypeptide(L)'
;MNRYSFCRIISLVVVLLLPAGCAVTTPSDIAGNQTLYRHSPEGDTLLERFAPVFLVEESDRNYNRIGTPAFRKKSADDFKAYIDTSHSTYYALKQEFTIGEKKYANLIYRIHFPETPFPGLTSGKNVGLLVYITINDREEPLLVSTLHTCGCYLAIIPTDKFDPAGVPGWWSFDRVDVYGESLPGLLKTGDDKNPGEKLILTIRSKNHRVKDLRFASSEDPATQTEASSLKPMDDLTRLPAGSGTLSFFETEGVRKGYVRESHKPLEMAFMSWWAIDPFIGVDKALGPEEVTGRVFYTSLKFWARRKSNIWNFPTFLEYWGWDLM
;
A
#
# COMPACT_ATOMS: atom_id res chain seq x y z
N MET A 1 -43.58 -33.49 0.53
CA MET A 1 -42.26 -32.88 0.25
C MET A 1 -41.51 -32.70 1.55
N ASN A 2 -40.37 -33.37 1.72
CA ASN A 2 -39.70 -33.54 3.01
C ASN A 2 -38.84 -32.31 3.37
N ARG A 3 -39.08 -31.66 4.52
CA ARG A 3 -38.39 -30.43 4.95
C ARG A 3 -36.85 -30.56 4.97
N TYR A 4 -36.34 -31.78 5.16
CA TYR A 4 -34.91 -32.10 5.13
C TYR A 4 -34.25 -31.98 3.75
N SER A 5 -35.03 -32.15 2.66
CA SER A 5 -34.50 -32.04 1.29
C SER A 5 -34.31 -30.57 0.88
N PHE A 6 -35.15 -29.66 1.39
CA PHE A 6 -35.08 -28.24 1.07
C PHE A 6 -33.87 -27.55 1.75
N CYS A 7 -33.57 -27.90 3.01
CA CYS A 7 -32.37 -27.39 3.72
C CYS A 7 -31.04 -27.86 3.11
N ARG A 8 -30.98 -29.10 2.59
CA ARG A 8 -29.78 -29.62 1.91
C ARG A 8 -29.52 -28.93 0.56
N ILE A 9 -30.58 -28.61 -0.19
CA ILE A 9 -30.45 -27.89 -1.46
C ILE A 9 -29.98 -26.45 -1.23
N ILE A 10 -30.51 -25.75 -0.22
CA ILE A 10 -30.05 -24.40 0.13
C ILE A 10 -28.59 -24.40 0.57
N SER A 11 -28.17 -25.38 1.37
CA SER A 11 -26.77 -25.49 1.82
C SER A 11 -25.81 -25.76 0.65
N LEU A 12 -26.22 -26.59 -0.33
CA LEU A 12 -25.42 -26.85 -1.54
C LEU A 12 -25.32 -25.63 -2.46
N VAL A 13 -26.39 -24.85 -2.60
CA VAL A 13 -26.40 -23.62 -3.42
C VAL A 13 -25.55 -22.54 -2.79
N VAL A 14 -25.56 -22.38 -1.45
CA VAL A 14 -24.67 -21.43 -0.76
C VAL A 14 -23.20 -21.84 -0.90
N VAL A 15 -22.88 -23.14 -0.79
CA VAL A 15 -21.51 -23.65 -0.98
C VAL A 15 -21.02 -23.50 -2.44
N LEU A 16 -21.92 -23.62 -3.43
CA LEU A 16 -21.59 -23.42 -4.85
C LEU A 16 -21.52 -21.95 -5.29
N LEU A 17 -22.14 -21.01 -4.56
CA LEU A 17 -22.08 -19.57 -4.84
C LEU A 17 -20.91 -18.85 -4.16
N LEU A 18 -20.31 -19.43 -3.11
CA LEU A 18 -19.12 -18.88 -2.46
C LEU A 18 -17.89 -18.72 -3.38
N PRO A 19 -17.58 -19.63 -4.34
CA PRO A 19 -16.49 -19.40 -5.28
C PRO A 19 -16.81 -18.41 -6.40
N ALA A 20 -18.09 -18.14 -6.68
CA ALA A 20 -18.49 -17.17 -7.72
C ALA A 20 -18.28 -15.71 -7.28
N GLY A 21 -18.21 -15.42 -5.97
CA GLY A 21 -17.85 -14.11 -5.46
C GLY A 21 -16.37 -13.73 -5.68
N CYS A 22 -15.53 -14.69 -6.07
CA CYS A 22 -14.12 -14.50 -6.40
C CYS A 22 -13.86 -14.46 -7.92
N ALA A 23 -14.88 -14.70 -8.75
CA ALA A 23 -14.75 -14.70 -10.20
C ALA A 23 -14.75 -13.26 -10.74
N VAL A 24 -13.55 -12.70 -10.86
CA VAL A 24 -13.08 -11.88 -11.97
C VAL A 24 -14.17 -11.01 -12.60
N THR A 25 -14.47 -9.85 -12.01
CA THR A 25 -14.83 -8.71 -12.85
C THR A 25 -13.54 -8.29 -13.54
N THR A 26 -13.41 -8.60 -14.83
CA THR A 26 -12.36 -8.03 -15.68
C THR A 26 -12.31 -6.53 -15.42
N PRO A 27 -11.17 -5.93 -15.06
CA PRO A 27 -11.12 -4.51 -14.83
C PRO A 27 -11.49 -3.81 -16.14
N SER A 28 -12.66 -3.18 -16.19
CA SER A 28 -12.94 -2.20 -17.25
C SER A 28 -11.96 -1.06 -17.04
N ASP A 29 -11.34 -0.57 -18.11
CA ASP A 29 -10.77 0.77 -18.07
C ASP A 29 -11.91 1.74 -17.79
N ILE A 30 -11.92 2.32 -16.59
CA ILE A 30 -12.97 3.25 -16.21
C ILE A 30 -12.59 4.61 -16.76
N ALA A 31 -13.39 5.09 -17.72
CA ALA A 31 -13.38 6.48 -18.16
C ALA A 31 -13.97 7.34 -17.03
N GLY A 32 -13.10 7.83 -16.15
CA GLY A 32 -13.43 8.75 -15.06
C GLY A 32 -12.40 9.86 -14.96
N ASN A 33 -12.71 10.93 -14.22
CA ASN A 33 -11.76 12.00 -13.97
C ASN A 33 -10.53 11.43 -13.25
N GLN A 34 -9.34 11.80 -13.72
CA GLN A 34 -8.08 11.42 -13.11
C GLN A 34 -7.42 12.64 -12.49
N THR A 35 -6.81 12.46 -11.32
CA THR A 35 -5.98 13.48 -10.70
C THR A 35 -4.57 12.94 -10.52
N LEU A 36 -3.60 13.72 -10.96
CA LEU A 36 -2.19 13.52 -10.74
C LEU A 36 -1.80 14.22 -9.44
N TYR A 37 -1.53 13.44 -8.41
CA TYR A 37 -0.95 13.94 -7.16
C TYR A 37 0.57 13.95 -7.32
N ARG A 38 1.20 15.11 -7.06
CA ARG A 38 2.66 15.24 -7.11
C ARG A 38 3.20 16.09 -5.97
N HIS A 39 4.34 15.70 -5.44
CA HIS A 39 5.13 16.57 -4.56
C HIS A 39 6.03 17.47 -5.41
N SER A 40 6.04 18.77 -5.11
CA SER A 40 7.01 19.71 -5.66
C SER A 40 8.18 19.83 -4.68
N PRO A 41 9.40 19.42 -5.07
CA PRO A 41 10.55 19.46 -4.18
C PRO A 41 10.87 20.90 -3.76
N GLU A 42 11.17 21.09 -2.48
CA GLU A 42 11.63 22.36 -1.91
C GLU A 42 13.15 22.34 -1.67
N GLY A 43 13.77 21.16 -1.71
CA GLY A 43 15.19 20.89 -1.57
C GLY A 43 15.67 19.75 -2.47
N ASP A 44 16.82 19.15 -2.11
CA ASP A 44 17.48 18.08 -2.89
C ASP A 44 17.72 16.83 -2.05
N THR A 45 16.76 16.48 -1.19
CA THR A 45 16.83 15.22 -0.45
C THR A 45 16.47 14.04 -1.35
N LEU A 46 17.00 12.84 -1.06
CA LEU A 46 16.63 11.62 -1.78
C LEU A 46 15.11 11.37 -1.77
N LEU A 47 14.45 11.66 -0.65
CA LEU A 47 13.00 11.48 -0.52
C LEU A 47 12.21 12.45 -1.42
N GLU A 48 12.72 13.65 -1.65
CA GLU A 48 12.09 14.60 -2.56
C GLU A 48 12.38 14.26 -4.03
N ARG A 49 13.63 13.88 -4.32
CA ARG A 49 14.06 13.53 -5.67
C ARG A 49 13.31 12.32 -6.21
N PHE A 50 13.15 11.28 -5.39
CA PHE A 50 12.46 10.04 -5.76
C PHE A 50 10.99 10.01 -5.33
N ALA A 51 10.40 11.13 -4.91
CA ALA A 51 8.99 11.18 -4.55
C ALA A 51 8.13 10.68 -5.72
N PRO A 52 7.32 9.61 -5.53
CA PRO A 52 6.47 9.09 -6.59
C PRO A 52 5.34 10.05 -6.90
N VAL A 53 4.79 9.90 -8.10
CA VAL A 53 3.60 10.60 -8.58
C VAL A 53 2.45 9.59 -8.62
N PHE A 54 1.29 9.97 -8.11
CA PHE A 54 0.12 9.10 -8.08
C PHE A 54 -0.95 9.60 -9.05
N LEU A 55 -1.25 8.80 -10.08
CA LEU A 55 -2.37 9.04 -10.98
C LEU A 55 -3.57 8.25 -10.49
N VAL A 56 -4.59 8.92 -9.95
CA VAL A 56 -5.72 8.24 -9.31
C VAL A 56 -6.96 8.29 -10.20
N GLU A 57 -7.56 7.12 -10.46
CA GLU A 57 -8.82 6.99 -11.20
C GLU A 57 -10.04 7.45 -10.37
N GLU A 58 -11.02 8.08 -11.03
CA GLU A 58 -12.26 8.59 -10.42
C GLU A 58 -12.00 9.45 -9.17
N SER A 59 -11.08 10.40 -9.25
CA SER A 59 -10.67 11.27 -8.14
C SER A 59 -11.76 12.26 -7.70
N ASP A 60 -12.83 12.43 -8.48
CA ASP A 60 -14.04 13.14 -8.10
C ASP A 60 -14.79 12.45 -6.95
N ARG A 61 -14.56 11.14 -6.77
CA ARG A 61 -15.09 10.38 -5.63
C ARG A 61 -14.22 10.58 -4.41
N ASN A 62 -14.81 11.06 -3.32
CA ASN A 62 -14.08 11.35 -2.08
C ASN A 62 -13.26 10.16 -1.55
N TYR A 63 -13.77 8.93 -1.67
CA TYR A 63 -13.07 7.72 -1.22
C TYR A 63 -11.81 7.39 -2.05
N ASN A 64 -11.67 7.95 -3.25
CA ASN A 64 -10.48 7.80 -4.09
C ASN A 64 -9.44 8.90 -3.84
N ARG A 65 -9.80 10.02 -3.19
CA ARG A 65 -8.87 11.12 -3.00
C ARG A 65 -7.78 10.77 -1.99
N ILE A 66 -6.52 11.05 -2.36
CA ILE A 66 -5.42 11.04 -1.40
C ILE A 66 -5.64 12.19 -0.42
N GLY A 67 -5.55 11.90 0.87
CA GLY A 67 -5.74 12.91 1.91
C GLY A 67 -4.73 12.80 3.06
N THR A 68 -4.93 13.68 4.04
CA THR A 68 -4.09 13.82 5.22
C THR A 68 -4.78 13.19 6.44
N PRO A 69 -4.18 12.20 7.11
CA PRO A 69 -4.62 11.74 8.42
C PRO A 69 -4.85 12.89 9.41
N ALA A 70 -6.03 12.91 10.03
CA ALA A 70 -6.45 13.97 10.94
C ALA A 70 -7.38 13.42 12.04
N PHE A 71 -7.63 14.26 13.05
CA PHE A 71 -8.55 13.98 14.14
C PHE A 71 -9.67 14.99 14.18
N ARG A 72 -10.91 14.50 14.35
CA ARG A 72 -12.07 15.34 14.65
C ARG A 72 -12.60 15.03 16.04
N LYS A 73 -12.95 16.09 16.77
CA LYS A 73 -13.52 15.97 18.11
C LYS A 73 -14.89 15.30 18.04
N LYS A 74 -15.10 14.25 18.84
CA LYS A 74 -16.37 13.52 18.98
C LYS A 74 -17.07 13.84 20.30
N SER A 75 -16.31 14.01 21.38
CA SER A 75 -16.80 14.55 22.67
C SER A 75 -15.67 15.32 23.36
N ALA A 76 -15.84 15.75 24.61
CA ALA A 76 -14.86 16.55 25.36
C ALA A 76 -13.42 15.99 25.25
N ASP A 77 -13.28 14.66 25.37
CA ASP A 77 -12.00 13.94 25.43
C ASP A 77 -11.89 12.78 24.41
N ASP A 78 -12.85 12.66 23.48
CA ASP A 78 -12.86 11.61 22.45
C ASP A 78 -12.60 12.20 21.06
N PHE A 79 -11.63 11.63 20.34
CA PHE A 79 -11.25 12.04 18.99
C PHE A 79 -11.35 10.86 18.03
N LYS A 80 -11.97 11.11 16.88
CA LYS A 80 -12.09 10.13 15.80
C LYS A 80 -11.06 10.42 14.71
N ALA A 81 -10.24 9.42 14.39
CA ALA A 81 -9.32 9.48 13.26
C ALA A 81 -10.07 9.39 11.93
N TYR A 82 -9.68 10.22 10.96
CA TYR A 82 -10.21 10.20 9.60
C TYR A 82 -9.13 10.69 8.62
N ILE A 83 -9.39 10.57 7.32
CA ILE A 83 -8.55 11.15 6.26
C ILE A 83 -9.23 12.41 5.74
N ASP A 84 -8.57 13.55 5.87
CA ASP A 84 -8.99 14.84 5.32
C ASP A 84 -8.53 14.96 3.86
N THR A 85 -9.48 15.03 2.94
CA THR A 85 -9.22 15.07 1.49
C THR A 85 -9.13 16.49 0.92
N SER A 86 -9.16 17.52 1.78
CA SER A 86 -8.92 18.91 1.37
C SER A 86 -7.46 19.15 0.95
N HIS A 87 -6.53 18.34 1.50
CA HIS A 87 -5.10 18.40 1.21
C HIS A 87 -4.50 17.00 1.16
N SER A 88 -3.70 16.72 0.13
CA SER A 88 -2.94 15.48 0.01
C SER A 88 -1.56 15.59 0.70
N THR A 89 -1.19 14.55 1.46
CA THR A 89 0.11 14.46 2.14
C THR A 89 0.73 13.09 1.91
N TYR A 90 2.02 13.07 1.59
CA TYR A 90 2.87 11.89 1.54
C TYR A 90 3.67 11.83 2.84
N TYR A 91 3.66 10.68 3.50
CA TYR A 91 4.49 10.43 4.66
C TYR A 91 5.67 9.59 4.24
N ALA A 92 6.89 10.05 4.51
CA ALA A 92 8.09 9.45 3.96
C ALA A 92 9.15 9.12 5.01
N LEU A 93 9.87 8.03 4.81
CA LEU A 93 11.06 7.70 5.60
C LEU A 93 12.13 7.03 4.73
N LYS A 94 13.39 7.27 5.06
CA LYS A 94 14.54 6.57 4.48
C LYS A 94 14.99 5.49 5.47
N GLN A 95 15.11 4.25 5.00
CA GLN A 95 15.62 3.12 5.79
C GLN A 95 16.87 2.56 5.12
N GLU A 96 18.01 2.61 5.80
CA GLU A 96 19.27 2.09 5.29
C GLU A 96 19.51 0.65 5.77
N PHE A 97 20.12 -0.17 4.93
CA PHE A 97 20.52 -1.53 5.26
C PHE A 97 21.73 -1.99 4.44
N THR A 98 22.32 -3.12 4.80
CA THR A 98 23.52 -3.67 4.16
C THR A 98 23.34 -5.17 3.95
N ILE A 99 23.78 -5.66 2.80
CA ILE A 99 23.82 -7.09 2.48
C ILE A 99 25.24 -7.39 1.98
N GLY A 100 25.98 -8.24 2.70
CA GLY A 100 27.42 -8.40 2.48
C GLY A 100 28.17 -7.07 2.67
N GLU A 101 28.87 -6.63 1.62
CA GLU A 101 29.57 -5.34 1.59
C GLU A 101 28.77 -4.23 0.88
N LYS A 102 27.63 -4.56 0.27
CA LYS A 102 26.81 -3.62 -0.51
C LYS A 102 25.82 -2.87 0.38
N LYS A 103 25.71 -1.56 0.17
CA LYS A 103 24.80 -0.67 0.90
C LYS A 103 23.58 -0.35 0.06
N TYR A 104 22.42 -0.31 0.72
CA TYR A 104 21.14 0.00 0.09
C TYR A 104 20.34 0.93 0.98
N ALA A 105 19.37 1.62 0.37
CA ALA A 105 18.34 2.33 1.10
C ALA A 105 16.97 2.08 0.50
N ASN A 106 15.96 1.94 1.35
CA ASN A 106 14.56 2.05 0.96
C ASN A 106 14.09 3.49 1.18
N LEU A 107 13.60 4.12 0.11
CA LEU A 107 12.84 5.35 0.17
C LEU A 107 11.37 4.94 0.23
N ILE A 108 10.74 5.12 1.38
CA ILE A 108 9.42 4.58 1.67
C ILE A 108 8.43 5.73 1.75
N TYR A 109 7.35 5.64 0.99
CA TYR A 109 6.27 6.61 0.94
C TYR A 109 4.96 5.95 1.35
N ARG A 110 4.16 6.68 2.13
CA ARG A 110 2.85 6.26 2.61
C ARG A 110 1.83 7.33 2.28
N ILE A 111 0.76 6.93 1.61
CA ILE A 111 -0.40 7.76 1.32
C ILE A 111 -1.67 7.14 1.90
N HIS A 112 -2.70 7.94 2.07
CA HIS A 112 -3.94 7.53 2.72
C HIS A 112 -5.19 7.91 1.94
N PHE A 113 -6.19 7.02 2.00
CA PHE A 113 -7.52 7.23 1.43
C PHE A 113 -8.58 7.07 2.54
N PRO A 114 -9.72 7.79 2.45
CA PRO A 114 -10.76 7.72 3.47
C PRO A 114 -11.28 6.31 3.74
N GLU A 115 -11.54 5.54 2.69
CA GLU A 115 -12.09 4.19 2.79
C GLU A 115 -12.05 3.41 1.48
N THR A 116 -12.00 2.08 1.56
CA THR A 116 -12.48 1.20 0.49
C THR A 116 -13.98 0.98 0.70
N PRO A 117 -14.85 1.42 -0.23
CA PRO A 117 -16.29 1.38 -0.03
C PRO A 117 -16.83 -0.05 -0.01
N PHE A 118 -18.01 -0.23 0.60
CA PHE A 118 -18.77 -1.48 0.59
C PHE A 118 -19.60 -1.59 -0.71
N PRO A 119 -19.84 -2.81 -1.25
CA PRO A 119 -19.39 -4.12 -0.78
C PRO A 119 -17.99 -4.51 -1.25
N GLY A 120 -17.28 -5.28 -0.43
CA GLY A 120 -15.97 -5.84 -0.76
C GLY A 120 -15.28 -6.45 0.46
N LEU A 121 -14.52 -7.53 0.29
CA LEU A 121 -13.83 -8.18 1.41
C LEU A 121 -12.95 -7.18 2.18
N THR A 122 -12.20 -6.35 1.47
CA THR A 122 -11.26 -5.37 2.04
C THR A 122 -11.90 -4.02 2.39
N SER A 123 -13.23 -3.90 2.39
CA SER A 123 -13.91 -2.66 2.75
C SER A 123 -13.57 -2.22 4.18
N GLY A 124 -13.33 -0.92 4.35
CA GLY A 124 -12.98 -0.33 5.63
C GLY A 124 -12.36 1.05 5.47
N LYS A 125 -12.08 1.71 6.60
CA LYS A 125 -11.67 3.12 6.64
C LYS A 125 -10.18 3.29 6.84
N ASN A 126 -9.70 4.51 6.60
CA ASN A 126 -8.32 4.94 6.86
C ASN A 126 -7.28 4.02 6.22
N VAL A 127 -7.58 3.58 5.00
CA VAL A 127 -6.71 2.69 4.25
C VAL A 127 -5.50 3.44 3.75
N GLY A 128 -4.41 2.73 3.48
CA GLY A 128 -3.20 3.34 2.98
C GLY A 128 -2.47 2.46 1.99
N LEU A 129 -1.59 3.09 1.22
CA LEU A 129 -0.67 2.48 0.28
C LEU A 129 0.75 2.83 0.70
N LEU A 130 1.63 1.83 0.65
CA LEU A 130 3.07 1.96 0.81
C LEU A 130 3.75 1.74 -0.54
N VAL A 131 4.75 2.56 -0.80
CA VAL A 131 5.67 2.45 -1.94
C VAL A 131 7.08 2.44 -1.40
N TYR A 132 7.85 1.43 -1.74
CA TYR A 132 9.28 1.30 -1.45
C TYR A 132 10.01 1.47 -2.76
N ILE A 133 10.96 2.39 -2.80
CA ILE A 133 11.95 2.51 -3.86
C ILE A 133 13.29 2.12 -3.26
N THR A 134 13.78 0.93 -3.59
CA THR A 134 15.07 0.44 -3.12
C THR A 134 16.16 0.95 -4.04
N ILE A 135 17.12 1.70 -3.50
CA ILE A 135 18.28 2.24 -4.22
C ILE A 135 19.58 1.62 -3.72
N ASN A 136 20.60 1.59 -4.57
CA ASN A 136 21.97 1.24 -4.19
C ASN A 136 22.77 2.48 -3.74
N ASP A 137 24.07 2.28 -3.48
CA ASP A 137 25.04 3.33 -3.13
C ASP A 137 25.32 4.33 -4.26
N ARG A 138 24.95 4.00 -5.51
CA ARG A 138 24.96 4.90 -6.67
C ARG A 138 23.65 5.65 -6.87
N GLU A 139 22.72 5.55 -5.91
CA GLU A 139 21.37 6.13 -5.97
C GLU A 139 20.52 5.61 -7.15
N GLU A 140 20.86 4.45 -7.72
CA GLU A 140 20.09 3.84 -8.80
C GLU A 140 18.90 3.07 -8.21
N PRO A 141 17.66 3.31 -8.67
CA PRO A 141 16.52 2.51 -8.24
C PRO A 141 16.63 1.10 -8.81
N LEU A 142 16.62 0.10 -7.92
CA LEU A 142 16.76 -1.32 -8.23
C LEU A 142 15.41 -2.04 -8.19
N LEU A 143 14.61 -1.78 -7.16
CA LEU A 143 13.31 -2.40 -6.95
C LEU A 143 12.26 -1.34 -6.60
N VAL A 144 11.04 -1.56 -7.09
CA VAL A 144 9.85 -0.86 -6.61
C VAL A 144 8.92 -1.89 -5.99
N SER A 145 8.68 -1.78 -4.68
CA SER A 145 7.68 -2.62 -4.00
C SER A 145 6.47 -1.80 -3.60
N THR A 146 5.27 -2.30 -3.86
CA THR A 146 4.02 -1.66 -3.46
C THR A 146 3.15 -2.62 -2.69
N LEU A 147 2.42 -2.10 -1.69
CA LEU A 147 1.51 -2.88 -0.86
C LEU A 147 0.60 -1.93 -0.09
N HIS A 148 -0.56 -2.42 0.32
CA HIS A 148 -1.43 -1.65 1.21
C HIS A 148 -0.96 -1.70 2.67
N THR A 149 -1.41 -0.76 3.49
CA THR A 149 -1.04 -0.70 4.92
C THR A 149 -1.60 -1.85 5.77
N CYS A 150 -2.49 -2.68 5.21
CA CYS A 150 -2.90 -4.00 5.71
C CYS A 150 -1.82 -5.09 5.60
N GLY A 151 -0.82 -4.93 4.72
CA GLY A 151 0.12 -5.98 4.30
C GLY A 151 -0.32 -6.79 3.07
N CYS A 152 -1.44 -6.41 2.46
CA CYS A 152 -2.04 -7.08 1.31
C CYS A 152 -1.66 -6.40 -0.02
N TYR A 153 -1.94 -7.06 -1.15
CA TYR A 153 -1.65 -6.56 -2.51
C TYR A 153 -0.18 -6.24 -2.80
N LEU A 154 0.73 -7.08 -2.29
CA LEU A 154 2.15 -6.92 -2.54
C LEU A 154 2.49 -7.10 -4.04
N ALA A 155 3.23 -6.13 -4.59
CA ALA A 155 3.99 -6.24 -5.83
C ALA A 155 5.46 -5.92 -5.55
N ILE A 156 6.40 -6.62 -6.21
CA ILE A 156 7.82 -6.31 -6.22
C ILE A 156 8.23 -6.31 -7.69
N ILE A 157 8.58 -5.15 -8.24
CA ILE A 157 8.91 -4.99 -9.65
C ILE A 157 10.37 -4.52 -9.77
N PRO A 158 11.23 -5.23 -10.52
CA PRO A 158 12.61 -4.83 -10.73
C PRO A 158 12.70 -3.72 -11.76
N THR A 159 13.76 -2.92 -11.67
CA THR A 159 14.15 -2.00 -12.73
C THR A 159 15.16 -2.66 -13.66
N ASP A 160 15.46 -2.00 -14.78
CA ASP A 160 16.57 -2.34 -15.67
C ASP A 160 17.97 -2.14 -15.05
N LYS A 161 18.07 -1.62 -13.83
CA LYS A 161 19.30 -1.55 -13.04
C LYS A 161 19.47 -2.73 -12.07
N PHE A 162 18.43 -3.54 -11.87
CA PHE A 162 18.45 -4.73 -11.03
C PHE A 162 19.25 -5.87 -11.68
N ASP A 163 20.04 -6.62 -10.91
CA ASP A 163 20.76 -7.79 -11.43
C ASP A 163 19.75 -8.90 -11.80
N PRO A 164 19.65 -9.31 -13.08
CA PRO A 164 18.75 -10.38 -13.49
C PRO A 164 18.96 -11.70 -12.75
N ALA A 165 20.16 -11.97 -12.23
CA ALA A 165 20.45 -13.18 -11.45
C ALA A 165 19.70 -13.22 -10.11
N GLY A 166 19.32 -12.05 -9.57
CA GLY A 166 18.57 -11.94 -8.32
C GLY A 166 17.06 -12.02 -8.46
N VAL A 167 16.57 -12.19 -9.70
CA VAL A 167 15.14 -12.30 -10.00
C VAL A 167 14.67 -13.75 -9.79
N PRO A 168 13.50 -14.00 -9.18
CA PRO A 168 12.99 -15.36 -9.01
C PRO A 168 12.86 -16.09 -10.36
N GLY A 169 13.25 -17.36 -10.43
CA GLY A 169 13.24 -18.13 -11.69
C GLY A 169 11.86 -18.34 -12.35
N TRP A 170 10.77 -18.01 -11.64
CA TRP A 170 9.39 -18.05 -12.16
C TRP A 170 8.90 -16.67 -12.65
N TRP A 171 9.73 -15.63 -12.56
CA TRP A 171 9.37 -14.26 -12.93
C TRP A 171 9.29 -14.06 -14.43
N SER A 172 8.38 -13.18 -14.85
CA SER A 172 8.22 -12.74 -16.24
C SER A 172 8.65 -11.28 -16.35
N PHE A 173 9.58 -10.97 -17.25
CA PHE A 173 10.06 -9.61 -17.49
C PHE A 173 9.13 -8.75 -18.37
N ASP A 174 8.12 -9.37 -18.99
CA ASP A 174 7.14 -8.66 -19.80
C ASP A 174 6.00 -8.14 -18.90
N ARG A 175 5.20 -9.07 -18.37
CA ARG A 175 4.04 -8.78 -17.52
C ARG A 175 3.94 -9.78 -16.38
N VAL A 176 3.46 -9.29 -15.23
CA VAL A 176 3.16 -10.10 -14.05
C VAL A 176 1.74 -9.81 -13.56
N ASP A 177 0.99 -10.86 -13.23
CA ASP A 177 -0.35 -10.74 -12.69
C ASP A 177 -0.29 -10.66 -11.16
N VAL A 178 -0.74 -9.53 -10.61
CA VAL A 178 -0.74 -9.22 -9.19
C VAL A 178 -2.17 -8.92 -8.76
N TYR A 179 -2.83 -9.90 -8.14
CA TYR A 179 -4.20 -9.79 -7.61
C TYR A 179 -5.23 -9.26 -8.63
N GLY A 180 -5.12 -9.70 -9.88
CA GLY A 180 -6.03 -9.33 -10.98
C GLY A 180 -5.65 -8.03 -11.69
N GLU A 181 -4.57 -7.37 -11.26
CA GLU A 181 -3.91 -6.32 -12.03
C GLU A 181 -2.76 -6.92 -12.83
N SER A 182 -2.60 -6.46 -14.06
CA SER A 182 -1.47 -6.87 -14.90
C SER A 182 -0.46 -5.73 -14.85
N LEU A 183 0.70 -5.97 -14.25
CA LEU A 183 1.76 -5.00 -14.02
C LEU A 183 2.95 -5.26 -14.95
N PRO A 184 3.79 -4.26 -15.25
CA PRO A 184 5.04 -4.50 -15.97
C PRO A 184 5.94 -5.46 -15.18
N GLY A 185 6.57 -6.40 -15.89
CA GLY A 185 7.56 -7.32 -15.31
C GLY A 185 8.93 -6.70 -15.08
N LEU A 186 9.19 -5.55 -15.71
CA LEU A 186 10.44 -4.78 -15.61
C LEU A 186 10.13 -3.29 -15.82
N LEU A 187 10.61 -2.43 -14.91
CA LEU A 187 10.55 -0.99 -15.06
C LEU A 187 11.78 -0.49 -15.80
N LYS A 188 11.56 0.20 -16.92
CA LYS A 188 12.63 0.95 -17.59
C LYS A 188 12.83 2.26 -16.85
N THR A 189 14.02 2.47 -16.29
CA THR A 189 14.38 3.76 -15.72
C THR A 189 14.81 4.68 -16.85
N GLY A 190 14.46 5.96 -16.78
CA GLY A 190 14.92 6.93 -17.76
C GLY A 190 16.45 6.94 -17.82
N ASP A 191 17.01 7.09 -19.03
CA ASP A 191 18.44 7.36 -19.17
C ASP A 191 18.79 8.66 -18.41
N ASP A 192 20.06 8.81 -17.99
CA ASP A 192 20.61 10.03 -17.36
C ASP A 192 20.35 11.33 -18.16
N LYS A 193 19.90 11.19 -19.42
CA LYS A 193 19.52 12.25 -20.34
C LYS A 193 18.14 12.84 -20.09
N ASN A 194 17.27 12.18 -19.31
CA ASN A 194 15.91 12.64 -18.98
C ASN A 194 15.76 12.91 -17.47
N PRO A 195 16.41 13.94 -16.91
CA PRO A 195 16.40 14.24 -15.46
C PRO A 195 15.03 14.65 -14.87
N GLY A 196 13.94 14.57 -15.65
CA GLY A 196 12.58 14.89 -15.25
C GLY A 196 11.62 13.70 -15.10
N GLU A 197 12.07 12.47 -15.39
CA GLU A 197 11.20 11.30 -15.24
C GLU A 197 10.96 10.98 -13.77
N LYS A 198 9.70 10.71 -13.42
CA LYS A 198 9.27 10.30 -12.09
C LYS A 198 8.59 8.94 -12.18
N LEU A 199 8.67 8.17 -11.09
CA LEU A 199 7.87 6.96 -10.93
C LEU A 199 6.40 7.37 -10.79
N ILE A 200 5.60 7.04 -11.80
CA ILE A 200 4.15 7.24 -11.81
C ILE A 200 3.48 5.90 -11.45
N LEU A 201 2.66 5.92 -10.40
CA LEU A 201 1.78 4.81 -10.04
C LEU A 201 0.34 5.16 -10.42
N THR A 202 -0.28 4.31 -11.23
CA THR A 202 -1.71 4.45 -11.54
C THR A 202 -2.51 3.67 -10.50
N ILE A 203 -3.43 4.35 -9.82
CA ILE A 203 -4.19 3.81 -8.69
C ILE A 203 -5.64 3.58 -9.11
N ARG A 204 -6.08 2.33 -8.93
CA ARG A 204 -7.43 1.85 -9.25
C ARG A 204 -8.47 2.47 -8.33
N SER A 205 -9.59 2.88 -8.91
CA SER A 205 -10.76 3.36 -8.16
C SER A 205 -11.29 2.30 -7.17
N LYS A 206 -11.84 2.77 -6.04
CA LYS A 206 -12.46 2.01 -4.93
C LYS A 206 -11.49 1.20 -4.08
N ASN A 207 -10.71 0.31 -4.71
CA ASN A 207 -9.85 -0.62 -3.98
C ASN A 207 -8.40 -0.11 -3.85
N HIS A 208 -8.04 0.99 -4.50
CA HIS A 208 -6.71 1.62 -4.40
C HIS A 208 -5.54 0.70 -4.72
N ARG A 209 -5.76 -0.35 -5.52
CA ARG A 209 -4.68 -1.19 -6.03
C ARG A 209 -3.83 -0.41 -7.02
N VAL A 210 -2.55 -0.74 -7.07
CA VAL A 210 -1.68 -0.24 -8.13
C VAL A 210 -2.04 -1.02 -9.40
N LYS A 211 -2.52 -0.31 -10.42
CA LYS A 211 -2.92 -0.82 -11.73
C LYS A 211 -1.75 -0.83 -12.72
N ASP A 212 -0.85 0.15 -12.60
CA ASP A 212 0.28 0.34 -13.50
C ASP A 212 1.40 1.10 -12.78
N LEU A 213 2.64 0.86 -13.21
CA LEU A 213 3.82 1.57 -12.76
C LEU A 213 4.71 1.90 -13.96
N ARG A 214 5.23 3.12 -14.04
CA ARG A 214 6.18 3.50 -15.10
C ARG A 214 7.04 4.68 -14.67
N PHE A 215 8.24 4.79 -15.21
CA PHE A 215 8.96 6.06 -15.21
C PHE A 215 8.54 6.85 -16.44
N ALA A 216 8.14 8.11 -16.23
CA ALA A 216 7.74 9.01 -17.30
C ALA A 216 7.83 10.47 -16.83
N SER A 217 7.84 11.41 -17.78
CA SER A 217 7.59 12.81 -17.45
C SER A 217 6.20 12.94 -16.84
N SER A 218 6.11 13.68 -15.73
CA SER A 218 4.84 13.96 -15.03
C SER A 218 4.03 15.08 -15.69
N GLU A 219 4.48 15.62 -16.82
CA GLU A 219 3.83 16.71 -17.53
C GLU A 219 2.84 16.18 -18.58
N ASP A 220 1.59 16.00 -18.15
CA ASP A 220 0.46 15.90 -19.06
C ASP A 220 -0.48 17.11 -18.85
N PRO A 221 -0.53 18.07 -19.79
CA PRO A 221 -1.36 19.27 -19.67
C PRO A 221 -2.86 18.98 -19.54
N ALA A 222 -3.33 17.80 -19.97
CA ALA A 222 -4.73 17.44 -19.92
C ALA A 222 -5.16 16.86 -18.56
N THR A 223 -4.21 16.47 -17.71
CA THR A 223 -4.50 15.83 -16.42
C THR A 223 -4.51 16.84 -15.28
N GLN A 224 -5.61 16.88 -14.51
CA GLN A 224 -5.71 17.73 -13.33
C GLN A 224 -4.60 17.36 -12.33
N THR A 225 -3.81 18.34 -11.92
CA THR A 225 -2.71 18.13 -10.97
C THR A 225 -3.05 18.72 -9.60
N GLU A 226 -2.81 17.95 -8.53
CA GLU A 226 -2.90 18.40 -7.14
C GLU A 226 -1.51 18.34 -6.50
N ALA A 227 -1.08 19.43 -5.86
CA ALA A 227 0.17 19.48 -5.13
C ALA A 227 0.03 18.77 -3.78
N SER A 228 0.96 17.86 -3.48
CA SER A 228 1.00 17.12 -2.23
C SER A 228 2.18 17.56 -1.35
N SER A 229 1.92 17.68 -0.05
CA SER A 229 2.97 17.91 0.94
C SER A 229 3.77 16.64 1.18
N LEU A 230 5.07 16.74 1.44
CA LEU A 230 5.91 15.63 1.90
C LEU A 230 6.25 15.85 3.38
N LYS A 231 5.93 14.89 4.23
CA LYS A 231 6.18 14.94 5.67
C LYS A 231 6.95 13.72 6.16
N PRO A 232 7.73 13.83 7.24
CA PRO A 232 8.33 12.67 7.89
C PRO A 232 7.27 11.65 8.33
N MET A 233 7.54 10.36 8.17
CA MET A 233 6.62 9.28 8.59
C MET A 233 6.27 9.37 10.08
N ASP A 234 7.22 9.80 10.91
CA ASP A 234 7.06 9.93 12.35
C ASP A 234 5.99 10.96 12.76
N ASP A 235 5.61 11.88 11.87
CA ASP A 235 4.53 12.85 12.13
C ASP A 235 3.17 12.16 12.32
N LEU A 236 2.99 10.95 11.78
CA LEU A 236 1.79 10.14 12.03
C LEU A 236 1.60 9.78 13.50
N THR A 237 2.65 9.89 14.34
CA THR A 237 2.57 9.64 15.78
C THR A 237 2.19 10.88 16.60
N ARG A 238 2.17 12.07 15.98
CA ARG A 238 1.97 13.37 16.64
C ARG A 238 1.07 14.30 15.82
N LEU A 239 -0.06 13.78 15.34
CA LEU A 239 -1.01 14.58 14.57
C LEU A 239 -1.75 15.57 15.49
N PRO A 240 -2.04 16.81 15.04
CA PRO A 240 -2.82 17.77 15.83
C PRO A 240 -4.20 17.24 16.24
N ALA A 241 -4.58 17.43 17.50
CA ALA A 241 -5.88 17.06 18.05
C ALA A 241 -6.26 17.99 19.22
N GLY A 242 -7.14 18.96 18.96
CA GLY A 242 -7.49 19.98 19.96
C GLY A 242 -6.29 20.86 20.30
N SER A 243 -5.94 20.96 21.60
CA SER A 243 -4.76 21.69 22.08
C SER A 243 -3.48 20.85 22.13
N GLY A 244 -3.55 19.55 21.79
CA GLY A 244 -2.43 18.63 21.86
C GLY A 244 -2.21 17.86 20.57
N THR A 245 -1.54 16.71 20.69
CA THR A 245 -1.31 15.78 19.58
C THR A 245 -1.75 14.37 19.95
N LEU A 246 -2.15 13.60 18.95
CA LEU A 246 -2.49 12.19 19.07
C LEU A 246 -1.79 11.37 17.99
N SER A 247 -1.46 10.14 18.33
CA SER A 247 -0.97 9.15 17.36
C SER A 247 -2.11 8.64 16.49
N PHE A 248 -1.92 8.63 15.17
CA PHE A 248 -2.81 7.99 14.20
C PHE A 248 -2.96 6.48 14.45
N PHE A 249 -1.99 5.89 15.15
CA PHE A 249 -1.98 4.51 15.57
C PHE A 249 -2.45 4.37 17.02
N GLU A 250 -3.13 3.28 17.31
CA GLU A 250 -3.39 2.85 18.69
C GLU A 250 -2.05 2.59 19.40
N THR A 251 -1.87 3.19 20.57
CA THR A 251 -0.60 3.17 21.32
C THR A 251 -0.56 2.07 22.40
N GLU A 252 -1.71 1.51 22.73
CA GLU A 252 -1.88 0.56 23.83
C GLU A 252 -2.95 -0.51 23.54
N GLY A 253 -3.03 -1.49 24.43
CA GLY A 253 -4.01 -2.57 24.39
C GLY A 253 -3.81 -3.54 23.23
N VAL A 254 -4.81 -4.39 22.99
CA VAL A 254 -4.77 -5.44 21.95
C VAL A 254 -4.68 -4.86 20.54
N ARG A 255 -5.00 -3.58 20.34
CA ARG A 255 -4.90 -2.92 19.04
C ARG A 255 -3.62 -2.10 18.84
N LYS A 256 -2.67 -2.12 19.79
CA LYS A 256 -1.38 -1.41 19.65
C LYS A 256 -0.77 -1.64 18.27
N GLY A 257 -0.40 -0.53 17.61
CA GLY A 257 0.20 -0.52 16.28
C GLY A 257 -0.79 -0.50 15.11
N TYR A 258 -2.09 -0.74 15.31
CA TYR A 258 -3.07 -0.59 14.24
C TYR A 258 -3.47 0.88 14.07
N VAL A 259 -3.82 1.25 12.85
CA VAL A 259 -4.43 2.53 12.54
C VAL A 259 -5.75 2.66 13.30
N ARG A 260 -6.00 3.83 13.88
CA ARG A 260 -7.27 4.14 14.53
C ARG A 260 -8.39 4.11 13.50
N GLU A 261 -9.55 3.58 13.89
CA GLU A 261 -10.76 3.50 13.04
C GLU A 261 -10.62 2.65 11.76
N SER A 262 -9.56 1.85 11.59
CA SER A 262 -9.35 1.01 10.38
C SER A 262 -9.97 -0.39 10.45
N HIS A 263 -11.13 -0.54 11.10
CA HIS A 263 -11.75 -1.86 11.26
C HIS A 263 -12.12 -2.53 9.92
N LYS A 264 -11.88 -3.84 9.83
CA LYS A 264 -12.16 -4.70 8.66
C LYS A 264 -13.09 -5.87 9.04
N PRO A 265 -14.39 -5.62 9.24
CA PRO A 265 -15.30 -6.63 9.79
C PRO A 265 -15.46 -7.85 8.88
N LEU A 266 -15.38 -7.69 7.56
CA LEU A 266 -15.52 -8.79 6.61
C LEU A 266 -14.26 -9.66 6.59
N GLU A 267 -13.06 -9.08 6.54
CA GLU A 267 -11.80 -9.85 6.67
C GLU A 267 -11.73 -10.58 8.01
N MET A 268 -12.12 -9.91 9.11
CA MET A 268 -12.22 -10.55 10.41
C MET A 268 -13.18 -11.74 10.37
N ALA A 269 -14.38 -11.59 9.81
CA ALA A 269 -15.38 -12.67 9.77
C ALA A 269 -14.95 -13.87 8.90
N PHE A 270 -14.32 -13.61 7.74
CA PHE A 270 -14.07 -14.65 6.74
C PHE A 270 -12.64 -15.17 6.71
N MET A 271 -11.67 -14.42 7.22
CA MET A 271 -10.24 -14.76 7.13
C MET A 271 -9.57 -15.08 8.46
N SER A 272 -10.04 -14.51 9.57
CA SER A 272 -9.32 -14.58 10.85
C SER A 272 -9.07 -16.01 11.35
N TRP A 273 -10.01 -16.93 11.12
CA TRP A 273 -9.98 -18.28 11.66
C TRP A 273 -8.88 -19.15 11.04
N TRP A 274 -8.64 -19.05 9.73
CA TRP A 274 -7.57 -19.79 9.05
C TRP A 274 -6.25 -19.01 9.01
N ALA A 275 -6.31 -17.69 9.05
CA ALA A 275 -5.13 -16.87 9.19
C ALA A 275 -4.57 -16.93 10.62
N ILE A 276 -5.39 -17.23 11.64
CA ILE A 276 -5.04 -17.12 13.07
C ILE A 276 -4.64 -15.67 13.41
N ASP A 277 -5.47 -14.71 13.03
CA ASP A 277 -5.33 -13.30 13.38
C ASP A 277 -6.70 -12.58 13.33
N PRO A 278 -7.25 -12.15 14.48
CA PRO A 278 -8.52 -11.41 14.51
C PRO A 278 -8.44 -10.01 13.88
N PHE A 279 -7.24 -9.50 13.62
CA PHE A 279 -6.99 -8.20 13.00
C PHE A 279 -6.37 -8.34 11.60
N ILE A 280 -6.57 -9.48 10.96
CA ILE A 280 -6.20 -9.67 9.56
C ILE A 280 -6.81 -8.56 8.68
N GLY A 281 -6.02 -8.03 7.75
CA GLY A 281 -6.44 -6.95 6.84
C GLY A 281 -6.44 -5.55 7.44
N VAL A 282 -6.29 -5.40 8.76
CA VAL A 282 -6.34 -4.09 9.42
C VAL A 282 -5.05 -3.31 9.16
N ASP A 283 -5.20 -2.07 8.71
CA ASP A 283 -4.10 -1.15 8.45
C ASP A 283 -3.27 -0.88 9.71
N LYS A 284 -1.93 -0.87 9.57
CA LYS A 284 -1.01 -0.82 10.72
C LYS A 284 0.17 0.15 10.51
N ALA A 285 0.85 0.47 11.60
CA ALA A 285 2.08 1.25 11.63
C ALA A 285 3.20 0.47 10.97
N LEU A 286 4.03 1.16 10.18
CA LEU A 286 5.29 0.61 9.69
C LEU A 286 6.39 0.92 10.70
N GLY A 287 7.14 -0.09 11.13
CA GLY A 287 8.23 0.09 12.07
C GLY A 287 8.67 -1.23 12.73
N PRO A 288 9.66 -1.16 13.65
CA PRO A 288 10.11 -2.32 14.41
C PRO A 288 8.96 -2.94 15.23
N GLU A 289 8.95 -4.26 15.38
CA GLU A 289 7.90 -4.97 16.13
C GLU A 289 7.91 -4.57 17.61
N GLU A 290 9.08 -4.27 18.16
CA GLU A 290 9.28 -3.86 19.55
C GLU A 290 8.62 -2.51 19.84
N VAL A 291 8.60 -1.63 18.84
CA VAL A 291 8.01 -0.29 18.92
C VAL A 291 6.52 -0.35 18.62
N THR A 292 6.16 -0.90 17.47
CA THR A 292 4.77 -0.95 16.97
C THR A 292 3.91 -1.99 17.70
N GLY A 293 4.54 -2.98 18.35
CA GLY A 293 3.87 -4.13 18.96
C GLY A 293 3.39 -5.18 17.97
N ARG A 294 3.70 -5.04 16.67
CA ARG A 294 3.14 -5.90 15.60
C ARG A 294 4.15 -6.16 14.48
N VAL A 295 4.00 -7.32 13.85
CA VAL A 295 4.73 -7.68 12.62
C VAL A 295 3.99 -7.12 11.41
N PHE A 296 4.69 -6.39 10.53
CA PHE A 296 4.15 -5.96 9.24
C PHE A 296 4.28 -7.07 8.20
N TYR A 297 3.55 -8.16 8.40
CA TYR A 297 3.62 -9.33 7.54
C TYR A 297 2.90 -9.09 6.21
N THR A 298 3.45 -9.66 5.13
CA THR A 298 2.83 -9.68 3.79
C THR A 298 2.35 -11.06 3.36
N SER A 299 2.52 -12.08 4.21
CA SER A 299 2.01 -13.43 3.97
C SER A 299 1.00 -13.87 5.01
N LEU A 300 -0.06 -14.53 4.55
CA LEU A 300 -1.11 -15.11 5.40
C LEU A 300 -0.67 -16.42 6.10
N LYS A 301 0.48 -16.98 5.70
CA LYS A 301 1.07 -18.16 6.35
C LYS A 301 1.50 -17.77 7.76
N PHE A 302 0.73 -18.16 8.77
CA PHE A 302 0.99 -17.75 10.16
C PHE A 302 2.39 -18.11 10.65
N TRP A 303 2.94 -19.24 10.19
CA TRP A 303 4.30 -19.70 10.51
C TRP A 303 5.42 -18.89 9.82
N ALA A 304 5.09 -18.06 8.84
CA ALA A 304 6.06 -17.27 8.06
C ALA A 304 5.92 -15.76 8.23
N ARG A 305 5.05 -15.27 9.13
CA ARG A 305 4.78 -13.84 9.30
C ARG A 305 6.04 -12.99 9.50
N ARG A 306 6.93 -13.44 10.39
CA ARG A 306 8.21 -12.76 10.67
C ARG A 306 9.15 -12.74 9.47
N LYS A 307 9.17 -13.82 8.67
CA LYS A 307 9.97 -13.89 7.44
C LYS A 307 9.41 -12.97 6.35
N SER A 308 8.08 -12.83 6.29
CA SER A 308 7.40 -11.88 5.39
C SER A 308 7.28 -10.46 5.96
N ASN A 309 8.01 -10.12 7.02
CA ASN A 309 7.92 -8.80 7.64
C ASN A 309 8.68 -7.78 6.78
N ILE A 310 7.96 -6.90 6.08
CA ILE A 310 8.58 -5.96 5.14
C ILE A 310 9.52 -4.96 5.83
N TRP A 311 9.35 -4.70 7.14
CA TRP A 311 10.27 -3.85 7.89
C TRP A 311 11.70 -4.43 7.93
N ASN A 312 11.82 -5.76 7.94
CA ASN A 312 13.11 -6.45 7.77
C ASN A 312 13.29 -6.81 6.29
N PHE A 313 13.63 -5.79 5.50
CA PHE A 313 13.58 -5.86 4.05
C PHE A 313 14.44 -6.98 3.42
N PRO A 314 15.69 -7.25 3.84
CA PRO A 314 16.48 -8.35 3.29
C PRO A 314 15.81 -9.72 3.49
N THR A 315 15.36 -10.03 4.72
CA THR A 315 14.66 -11.29 5.00
C THR A 315 13.32 -11.37 4.26
N PHE A 316 12.64 -10.23 4.10
CA PHE A 316 11.42 -10.14 3.31
C PHE A 316 11.68 -10.50 1.82
N LEU A 317 12.74 -9.98 1.21
CA LEU A 317 13.08 -10.30 -0.18
C LEU A 317 13.42 -11.79 -0.35
N GLU A 318 14.24 -12.34 0.53
CA GLU A 318 14.58 -13.77 0.55
C GLU A 318 13.31 -14.63 0.64
N TYR A 319 12.36 -14.26 1.51
CA TYR A 319 11.09 -14.96 1.64
C TYR A 319 10.27 -14.99 0.34
N TRP A 320 10.34 -13.93 -0.46
CA TRP A 320 9.66 -13.82 -1.76
C TRP A 320 10.53 -14.30 -2.93
N GLY A 321 11.73 -14.81 -2.68
CA GLY A 321 12.63 -15.38 -3.68
C GLY A 321 13.45 -14.35 -4.47
N TRP A 322 13.53 -13.11 -3.98
CA TRP A 322 14.34 -12.04 -4.56
C TRP A 322 15.70 -11.99 -3.87
N ASP A 323 16.74 -11.74 -4.64
CA ASP A 323 18.11 -11.58 -4.15
C ASP A 323 18.71 -10.24 -4.60
N LEU A 324 19.32 -9.52 -3.68
CA LEU A 324 20.02 -8.26 -3.94
C LEU A 324 21.54 -8.43 -4.02
N MET A 325 22.07 -9.64 -3.73
CA MET A 325 23.50 -9.92 -3.59
C MET A 325 24.31 -9.84 -4.88
#